data_AF-A0A0S8D409-F1
#
_entry.id   AF-A0A0S8D409-F1
#
_cell.length_a   1.000
_cell.length_b   1.000
_cell.length_c   1.000
_cell.angle_alpha   90.00
_cell.angle_beta   90.00
_cell.angle_gamma   90.00
#
_symmetry.space_group_name_H-M   'P 1'
#
loop_
_entity.id
_entity.type
_entity.pdbx_description
1 polymer ?
#
loop_
_entity_poly.entity_id
_entity_poly.type
_entity_poly.pdbx_seq_one_letter_code
_entity_poly.pdbx_strand_id
1 'polypeptide(L)'
;MDKAINFISSLMIAVSNCSLYSKEHESFDDLAKKVYAMLMESMTDRFEIMVLHNDLVVNNTPVRKGGLHRTSLLKRFTRKGIARVEISAGVSLAEIKQFIVDLSASRKGLRAYPHIKTGSVNISDGMGVIDTSLDTFSPDDETGKLKESFEAVTFQKKLQMVALHEVVVRFIAAFKGENNVLKFLCPVKDYSEYTYIHAANVAVLSMFQAKTLGIDDELLHDIGIAALLHDTGKLFISKDILDKKGKLDDNEFNEMKNHPVLGARYLAKMDDITRLAPLAAFDRLWPLPIFLMP
;
A
#
# COMPACT_ATOMS: atom_id res chain seq x y z
N MET A 1 0.12 10.78 22.49
CA MET A 1 0.55 10.16 21.22
C MET A 1 -0.43 9.07 20.77
N ASP A 2 -0.84 8.16 21.67
CA ASP A 2 -1.77 7.06 21.33
C ASP A 2 -3.17 7.50 20.89
N LYS A 3 -3.69 8.61 21.43
CA LYS A 3 -5.03 9.13 21.05
C LYS A 3 -5.13 9.52 19.56
N ALA A 4 -4.11 10.20 19.02
CA ALA A 4 -4.09 10.62 17.61
C ALA A 4 -3.98 9.42 16.65
N ILE A 5 -3.17 8.43 17.02
CA ILE A 5 -3.03 7.18 16.26
C ILE A 5 -4.35 6.43 16.25
N ASN A 6 -4.96 6.23 17.42
CA ASN A 6 -6.23 5.52 17.56
C ASN A 6 -7.37 6.25 16.82
N PHE A 7 -7.35 7.59 16.81
CA PHE A 7 -8.29 8.39 16.03
C PHE A 7 -8.12 8.16 14.53
N ILE A 8 -6.89 8.24 14.01
CA ILE A 8 -6.59 7.98 12.60
C ILE A 8 -7.01 6.56 12.20
N SER A 9 -6.68 5.57 13.03
CA SER A 9 -7.09 4.18 12.80
C SER A 9 -8.61 4.03 12.77
N SER A 10 -9.32 4.59 13.76
CA SER A 10 -10.79 4.49 13.82
C SER A 10 -11.46 5.23 12.67
N LEU A 11 -10.92 6.39 12.28
CA LEU A 11 -11.39 7.14 11.11
C LEU A 11 -11.21 6.33 9.83
N MET A 12 -10.02 5.74 9.63
CA MET A 12 -9.75 4.93 8.44
C MET A 12 -10.57 3.65 8.39
N ILE A 13 -10.83 3.00 9.54
CA ILE A 13 -11.75 1.86 9.62
C ILE A 13 -13.16 2.28 9.21
N ALA A 14 -13.64 3.44 9.67
CA ALA A 14 -14.95 3.96 9.28
C ALA A 14 -15.01 4.30 7.78
N VAL A 15 -13.94 4.89 7.22
CA VAL A 15 -13.82 5.20 5.78
C VAL A 15 -13.82 3.93 4.94
N SER A 16 -13.02 2.92 5.32
CA SER A 16 -12.99 1.62 4.63
C SER A 16 -14.32 0.87 4.75
N ASN A 17 -14.95 0.88 5.93
CA ASN A 17 -16.28 0.28 6.11
C ASN A 17 -17.33 0.96 5.23
N CYS A 18 -17.30 2.28 5.11
CA CYS A 18 -18.19 3.04 4.23
C CYS A 18 -17.93 2.82 2.73
N SER A 19 -16.72 2.41 2.32
CA SER A 19 -16.48 2.00 0.93
C SER A 19 -16.97 0.58 0.64
N LEU A 20 -17.02 -0.29 1.66
CA LEU A 20 -17.40 -1.70 1.52
C LEU A 20 -18.90 -1.95 1.70
N TYR A 21 -19.57 -1.15 2.54
CA TYR A 21 -20.99 -1.26 2.86
C TYR A 21 -21.72 0.04 2.54
N SER A 22 -23.03 0.00 2.32
CA SER A 22 -23.81 1.22 2.10
C SER A 22 -23.73 2.12 3.34
N LYS A 23 -23.82 3.43 3.12
CA LYS A 23 -23.88 4.46 4.17
C LYS A 23 -25.08 4.30 5.13
N GLU A 24 -26.04 3.43 4.80
CA GLU A 24 -27.21 3.11 5.62
C GLU A 24 -26.98 1.89 6.54
N HIS A 25 -25.82 1.23 6.47
CA HIS A 25 -25.51 0.05 7.27
C HIS A 25 -25.25 0.39 8.75
N GLU A 26 -25.81 -0.39 9.68
CA GLU A 26 -25.72 -0.16 11.14
C GLU A 26 -24.27 -0.09 11.64
N SER A 27 -23.38 -0.90 11.07
CA SER A 27 -21.93 -0.87 11.41
C SER A 27 -21.27 0.48 11.14
N PHE A 28 -21.71 1.19 10.10
CA PHE A 28 -21.17 2.51 9.78
C PHE A 28 -21.57 3.53 10.83
N ASP A 29 -22.81 3.43 11.34
CA ASP A 29 -23.35 4.30 12.38
C ASP A 29 -22.52 4.22 13.67
N ASP A 30 -22.20 3.01 14.10
CA ASP A 30 -21.42 2.75 15.32
C ASP A 30 -19.95 3.16 15.17
N LEU A 31 -19.35 2.91 14.00
CA LEU A 31 -17.99 3.36 13.71
C LEU A 31 -17.91 4.89 13.67
N ALA A 32 -18.89 5.56 13.06
CA ALA A 32 -18.95 7.02 13.03
C ALA A 32 -19.16 7.62 14.43
N LYS A 33 -20.01 7.02 15.27
CA LYS A 33 -20.18 7.42 16.69
C LYS A 33 -18.87 7.28 17.46
N LYS A 34 -18.12 6.19 17.23
CA LYS A 34 -16.81 5.98 17.86
C LYS A 34 -15.80 7.04 17.44
N VAL A 35 -15.70 7.33 16.14
CA VAL A 35 -14.84 8.42 15.62
C VAL A 35 -15.22 9.76 16.24
N TYR A 36 -16.52 10.05 16.33
CA TYR A 36 -17.03 11.27 16.95
C TYR A 36 -16.66 11.36 18.43
N ALA A 37 -16.87 10.31 19.23
CA ALA A 37 -16.51 10.31 20.64
C ALA A 37 -15.01 10.56 20.85
N MET A 38 -14.15 9.90 20.06
CA MET A 38 -12.70 10.09 20.13
C MET A 38 -12.25 11.49 19.70
N LEU A 39 -12.94 12.09 18.73
CA LEU A 39 -12.73 13.48 18.33
C LEU A 39 -13.04 14.41 19.51
N MET A 40 -14.21 14.26 20.13
CA MET A 40 -14.65 15.09 21.24
C MET A 40 -13.73 14.95 22.47
N GLU A 41 -13.23 13.74 22.76
CA GLU A 41 -12.24 13.51 23.82
C GLU A 41 -10.86 14.11 23.53
N SER A 42 -10.53 14.32 22.26
CA SER A 42 -9.24 14.82 21.81
C SER A 42 -9.27 16.30 21.41
N MET A 43 -10.44 16.93 21.44
CA MET A 43 -10.68 18.30 21.02
C MET A 43 -10.94 19.18 22.24
N THR A 44 -10.27 20.34 22.29
CA THR A 44 -10.54 21.39 23.29
C THR A 44 -11.36 22.51 22.64
N ASP A 45 -10.75 23.23 21.68
CA ASP A 45 -11.45 24.24 20.85
C ASP A 45 -11.43 23.89 19.34
N ARG A 46 -10.37 23.22 18.90
CA ARG A 46 -10.17 22.77 17.52
C ARG A 46 -9.34 21.50 17.48
N PHE A 47 -9.58 20.69 16.45
CA PHE A 47 -8.82 19.50 16.13
C PHE A 47 -8.25 19.65 14.72
N GLU A 48 -6.95 19.47 14.58
CA GLU A 48 -6.23 19.75 13.34
C GLU A 48 -5.46 18.53 12.86
N ILE A 49 -5.56 18.25 11.57
CA ILE A 49 -4.76 17.26 10.86
C ILE A 49 -4.06 17.99 9.71
N MET A 50 -2.74 17.92 9.67
CA MET A 50 -1.91 18.51 8.61
C MET A 50 -1.08 17.45 7.92
N VAL A 51 -0.95 17.59 6.60
CA VAL A 51 0.01 16.87 5.78
C VAL A 51 1.25 17.76 5.66
N LEU A 52 2.38 17.26 6.15
CA LEU A 52 3.68 17.92 6.04
C LEU A 52 4.64 16.95 5.37
N HIS A 53 5.02 17.26 4.13
CA HIS A 53 5.80 16.38 3.26
C HIS A 53 5.13 15.01 3.12
N ASN A 54 5.59 14.00 3.87
CA ASN A 54 5.09 12.62 3.87
C ASN A 54 4.62 12.15 5.26
N ASP A 55 4.39 13.10 6.17
CA ASP A 55 3.93 12.84 7.54
C ASP A 55 2.60 13.51 7.85
N LEU A 56 1.86 12.87 8.75
CA LEU A 56 0.66 13.45 9.34
C LEU A 56 1.02 14.08 10.68
N VAL A 57 0.62 15.32 10.86
CA VAL A 57 0.69 16.04 12.13
C VAL A 57 -0.72 16.24 12.64
N VAL A 58 -1.01 15.77 13.85
CA VAL A 58 -2.30 15.93 14.51
C VAL A 58 -2.12 16.81 15.74
N ASN A 59 -2.84 17.93 15.83
CA ASN A 59 -2.74 18.91 16.92
C ASN A 59 -1.26 19.24 17.27
N ASN A 60 -0.48 19.66 16.26
CA ASN A 60 0.97 19.93 16.38
C ASN A 60 1.86 18.75 16.81
N THR A 61 1.31 17.53 16.88
CA THR A 61 2.07 16.32 17.24
C THR A 61 2.28 15.44 16.00
N PRO A 62 3.53 15.17 15.58
CA PRO A 62 3.81 14.26 14.49
C PRO A 62 3.36 12.83 14.81
N VAL A 63 2.61 12.23 13.89
CA VAL A 63 2.14 10.85 13.99
C VAL A 63 3.15 9.94 13.31
N ARG A 64 4.13 9.46 14.08
CA ARG A 64 5.23 8.60 13.57
C ARG A 64 4.93 7.09 13.63
N LYS A 65 3.84 6.67 14.30
CA LYS A 65 3.38 5.27 14.43
C LYS A 65 1.95 5.15 13.90
N GLY A 66 1.54 3.95 13.45
CA GLY A 66 0.22 3.72 12.82
C GLY A 66 0.23 3.29 11.35
N GLY A 67 1.42 2.95 10.82
CA GLY A 67 1.70 2.26 9.55
C GLY A 67 0.67 2.47 8.44
N LEU A 68 -0.16 1.47 8.23
CA LEU A 68 -1.12 1.37 7.12
C LEU A 68 -2.24 2.43 7.15
N HIS A 69 -2.86 2.69 8.30
CA HIS A 69 -3.94 3.68 8.40
C HIS A 69 -3.42 5.11 8.20
N ARG A 70 -2.23 5.42 8.72
CA ARG A 70 -1.56 6.71 8.51
C ARG A 70 -1.28 6.94 7.02
N THR A 71 -0.64 5.98 6.37
CA THR A 71 -0.31 6.03 4.94
C THR A 71 -1.57 6.10 4.08
N SER A 72 -2.64 5.39 4.46
CA SER A 72 -3.93 5.43 3.75
C SER A 72 -4.62 6.79 3.86
N LEU A 73 -4.61 7.41 5.04
CA LEU A 73 -5.18 8.73 5.24
C LEU A 73 -4.40 9.79 4.46
N LEU A 74 -3.07 9.74 4.51
CA LEU A 74 -2.19 10.62 3.74
C LEU A 74 -2.49 10.56 2.24
N LYS A 75 -2.54 9.35 1.66
CA LYS A 75 -2.89 9.16 0.24
C LYS A 75 -4.27 9.72 -0.11
N ARG A 76 -5.27 9.54 0.76
CA ARG A 76 -6.63 10.09 0.55
C ARG A 76 -6.63 11.61 0.56
N PHE A 77 -5.90 12.22 1.49
CA PHE A 77 -5.78 13.68 1.57
C PHE A 77 -5.07 14.23 0.32
N THR A 78 -3.96 13.62 -0.10
CA THR A 78 -3.24 14.02 -1.32
C THR A 78 -4.11 13.89 -2.57
N ARG A 79 -4.83 12.77 -2.77
CA ARG A 79 -5.73 12.59 -3.93
C ARG A 79 -6.85 13.64 -3.97
N LYS A 80 -7.34 14.05 -2.80
CA LYS A 80 -8.39 15.08 -2.68
C LYS A 80 -7.86 16.51 -2.67
N GLY A 81 -6.54 16.71 -2.70
CA GLY A 81 -5.89 18.02 -2.68
C GLY A 81 -5.92 18.71 -1.31
N ILE A 82 -6.00 17.94 -0.22
CA ILE A 82 -6.16 18.44 1.14
C ILE A 82 -4.80 18.49 1.83
N ALA A 83 -4.34 19.70 2.17
CA ALA A 83 -3.16 19.96 2.99
C ALA A 83 -3.43 19.83 4.49
N ARG A 84 -4.62 20.32 4.86
CA ARG A 84 -4.98 20.61 6.24
C ARG A 84 -6.47 20.39 6.39
N VAL A 85 -6.86 19.69 7.45
CA VAL A 85 -8.23 19.60 7.92
C VAL A 85 -8.26 20.22 9.31
N GLU A 86 -9.08 21.24 9.49
CA GLU A 86 -9.35 21.86 10.77
C GLU A 86 -10.83 21.62 11.12
N ILE A 87 -11.06 20.98 12.25
CA ILE A 87 -12.39 20.71 12.79
C ILE A 87 -12.57 21.61 14.02
N SER A 88 -13.58 22.47 14.02
CA SER A 88 -13.85 23.38 15.14
C SER A 88 -14.84 22.80 16.14
N ALA A 89 -14.84 23.36 17.36
CA ALA A 89 -15.92 23.17 18.32
C ALA A 89 -17.30 23.39 17.68
N GLY A 90 -18.28 22.57 18.07
CA GLY A 90 -19.64 22.58 17.52
C GLY A 90 -19.90 21.57 16.39
N VAL A 91 -18.89 20.84 15.92
CA VAL A 91 -19.08 19.78 14.91
C VAL A 91 -20.09 18.73 15.38
N SER A 92 -21.03 18.39 14.50
CA SER A 92 -22.06 17.38 14.77
C SER A 92 -21.65 15.98 14.32
N LEU A 93 -22.27 14.95 14.91
CA LEU A 93 -22.11 13.56 14.43
C LEU A 93 -22.52 13.42 12.95
N ALA A 94 -23.54 14.16 12.50
CA ALA A 94 -23.98 14.14 11.11
C ALA A 94 -22.90 14.70 10.16
N GLU A 95 -22.21 15.78 10.55
CA GLU A 95 -21.08 16.31 9.79
C GLU A 95 -19.93 15.32 9.71
N ILE A 96 -19.58 14.64 10.81
CA ILE A 96 -18.54 13.60 10.79
C ILE A 96 -18.91 12.42 9.92
N LYS A 97 -20.17 11.94 9.96
CA LYS A 97 -20.64 10.90 9.04
C LYS A 97 -20.49 11.34 7.59
N GLN A 98 -20.93 12.54 7.26
CA GLN A 98 -20.82 13.06 5.90
C GLN A 98 -19.36 13.25 5.47
N PHE A 99 -18.49 13.66 6.38
CA PHE A 99 -17.05 13.77 6.15
C PHE A 99 -16.42 12.40 5.85
N ILE A 100 -16.79 11.35 6.57
CA ILE A 100 -16.31 9.98 6.31
C ILE A 100 -16.78 9.48 4.94
N VAL A 101 -18.05 9.72 4.59
CA VAL A 101 -18.60 9.40 3.25
C VAL A 101 -17.85 10.16 2.15
N ASP A 102 -17.55 11.43 2.39
CA ASP A 102 -16.83 12.24 1.41
C ASP A 102 -15.36 11.80 1.27
N LEU A 103 -14.74 11.32 2.35
CA LEU A 103 -13.41 10.72 2.32
C LEU A 103 -13.37 9.35 1.63
N SER A 104 -14.44 8.56 1.73
CA SER A 104 -14.54 7.26 1.06
C SER A 104 -14.74 7.40 -0.46
N ALA A 105 -15.50 8.41 -0.89
CA ALA A 105 -15.81 8.67 -2.30
C ALA A 105 -14.59 9.03 -3.17
N SER A 106 -14.61 8.62 -4.44
CA SER A 106 -13.52 8.85 -5.41
C SER A 106 -13.35 10.29 -5.91
N ARG A 107 -14.27 11.20 -5.58
CA ARG A 107 -14.25 12.59 -6.08
C ARG A 107 -13.11 13.42 -5.48
N LYS A 108 -12.58 14.37 -6.28
CA LYS A 108 -11.63 15.40 -5.82
C LYS A 108 -12.31 16.41 -4.91
N GLY A 109 -11.58 16.89 -3.91
CA GLY A 109 -12.07 17.85 -2.92
C GLY A 109 -13.09 17.26 -1.94
N LEU A 110 -13.49 18.10 -0.99
CA LEU A 110 -14.56 17.84 -0.02
C LEU A 110 -15.66 18.88 -0.20
N ARG A 111 -16.88 18.54 0.22
CA ARG A 111 -17.95 19.55 0.33
C ARG A 111 -17.58 20.60 1.37
N ALA A 112 -18.24 21.75 1.31
CA ALA A 112 -18.18 22.73 2.38
C ALA A 112 -18.93 22.20 3.62
N TYR A 113 -18.31 22.34 4.79
CA TYR A 113 -18.90 22.00 6.08
C TYR A 113 -18.96 23.25 6.95
N PRO A 114 -19.99 23.40 7.80
CA PRO A 114 -20.02 24.44 8.82
C PRO A 114 -18.80 24.43 9.76
N HIS A 115 -18.40 23.24 10.24
CA HIS A 115 -17.34 23.10 11.26
C HIS A 115 -16.09 22.36 10.79
N ILE A 116 -15.97 22.03 9.51
CA ILE A 116 -14.79 21.35 8.95
C ILE A 116 -14.24 22.17 7.79
N LYS A 117 -13.04 22.74 8.00
CA LYS A 117 -12.32 23.54 7.00
C LYS A 117 -11.17 22.74 6.41
N THR A 118 -10.99 22.87 5.11
CA THR A 118 -9.89 22.22 4.40
C THR A 118 -9.00 23.28 3.76
N GLY A 119 -7.69 23.21 4.02
CA GLY A 119 -6.69 23.99 3.29
C GLY A 119 -6.20 23.23 2.07
N SER A 120 -6.13 23.89 0.91
CA SER A 120 -5.57 23.34 -0.33
C SER A 120 -4.06 23.55 -0.42
N VAL A 121 -3.32 22.57 -0.97
CA VAL A 121 -1.90 22.71 -1.29
C VAL A 121 -1.74 23.30 -2.70
N ASN A 122 -0.93 24.35 -2.87
CA ASN A 122 -0.20 24.59 -4.13
C ASN A 122 1.04 23.68 -4.09
N ILE A 123 0.98 22.57 -4.82
CA ILE A 123 1.97 21.49 -4.72
C ILE A 123 3.22 21.92 -5.48
N SER A 124 4.15 22.51 -4.77
CA SER A 124 5.56 22.58 -5.15
C SER A 124 6.37 22.05 -3.98
N ASP A 125 6.35 20.72 -3.82
CA ASP A 125 7.50 19.93 -3.37
C ASP A 125 7.17 18.43 -3.26
N GLY A 126 7.91 17.63 -4.04
CA GLY A 126 8.55 16.39 -3.58
C GLY A 126 7.74 15.10 -3.34
N MET A 127 6.40 15.13 -3.26
CA MET A 127 5.59 13.92 -3.47
C MET A 127 4.94 14.04 -4.83
N GLY A 128 5.47 13.31 -5.81
CA GLY A 128 4.83 13.17 -7.11
C GLY A 128 3.36 12.85 -6.89
N VAL A 129 2.48 13.64 -7.51
CA VAL A 129 1.11 13.20 -7.77
C VAL A 129 1.24 11.79 -8.35
N ILE A 130 0.81 10.76 -7.61
CA ILE A 130 0.77 9.41 -8.17
C ILE A 130 -0.25 9.51 -9.28
N ASP A 131 0.24 9.70 -10.49
CA ASP A 131 -0.60 9.74 -11.65
C ASP A 131 -1.17 8.33 -11.81
N THR A 132 -2.44 8.18 -11.48
CA THR A 132 -3.19 6.95 -11.70
C THR A 132 -3.89 6.99 -13.05
N SER A 133 -3.57 7.97 -13.91
CA SER A 133 -3.97 7.93 -15.32
C SER A 133 -3.37 6.67 -15.95
N LEU A 134 -4.21 5.93 -16.67
CA LEU A 134 -3.79 4.79 -17.49
C LEU A 134 -2.78 5.21 -18.56
N ASP A 135 -2.84 6.47 -18.98
CA ASP A 135 -2.01 7.06 -20.04
C ASP A 135 -0.50 7.09 -19.68
N THR A 136 -0.16 6.92 -18.40
CA THR A 136 1.23 6.88 -17.90
C THR A 136 1.65 5.50 -17.35
N PHE A 137 0.83 4.47 -17.54
CA PHE A 137 1.19 3.11 -17.12
C PHE A 137 2.05 2.44 -18.19
N SER A 138 3.29 2.12 -17.83
CA SER A 138 4.22 1.33 -18.65
C SER A 138 4.73 0.15 -17.81
N PRO A 139 4.56 -1.10 -18.26
CA PRO A 139 5.12 -2.27 -17.58
C PRO A 139 6.63 -2.14 -17.33
N ASP A 140 7.37 -1.56 -18.29
CA ASP A 140 8.82 -1.33 -18.17
C ASP A 140 9.18 -0.28 -17.09
N ASP A 141 8.34 0.74 -16.89
CA ASP A 141 8.60 1.76 -15.87
C ASP A 141 8.34 1.22 -14.46
N GLU A 142 7.31 0.38 -14.31
CA GLU A 142 6.98 -0.21 -13.02
C GLU A 142 8.03 -1.27 -12.61
N THR A 143 8.60 -2.03 -13.54
CA THR A 143 9.74 -2.92 -13.25
C THR A 143 11.00 -2.16 -12.88
N GLY A 144 11.26 -1.00 -13.50
CA GLY A 144 12.36 -0.11 -13.11
C GLY A 144 12.26 0.32 -11.64
N LYS A 145 11.09 0.78 -11.20
CA LYS A 145 10.84 1.16 -9.79
C LYS A 145 11.01 -0.02 -8.82
N LEU A 146 10.58 -1.22 -9.24
CA LEU A 146 10.77 -2.43 -8.44
C LEU A 146 12.25 -2.77 -8.29
N LYS A 147 13.01 -2.74 -9.38
CA LYS A 147 14.45 -2.97 -9.38
C LYS A 147 15.16 -2.04 -8.40
N GLU A 148 14.93 -0.73 -8.50
CA GLU A 148 15.51 0.26 -7.58
C GLU A 148 15.15 -0.01 -6.11
N SER A 149 13.91 -0.42 -5.85
CA SER A 149 13.42 -0.73 -4.50
C SER A 149 14.10 -1.96 -3.89
N PHE A 150 14.32 -3.01 -4.69
CA PHE A 150 14.95 -4.25 -4.24
C PHE A 150 16.47 -4.12 -4.15
N GLU A 151 17.12 -3.43 -5.09
CA GLU A 151 18.56 -3.15 -5.04
C GLU A 151 18.95 -2.29 -3.84
N ALA A 152 18.06 -1.42 -3.35
CA ALA A 152 18.31 -0.70 -2.11
C ALA A 152 18.61 -1.64 -0.92
N VAL A 153 18.01 -2.84 -0.89
CA VAL A 153 18.19 -3.82 0.18
C VAL A 153 19.57 -4.46 0.16
N THR A 154 20.12 -4.75 -1.03
CA THR A 154 21.49 -5.30 -1.15
C THR A 154 22.55 -4.29 -0.70
N PHE A 155 22.25 -2.99 -0.70
CA PHE A 155 23.10 -1.94 -0.12
C PHE A 155 22.82 -1.65 1.38
N GLN A 156 22.29 -2.64 2.12
CA GLN A 156 21.95 -2.53 3.55
C GLN A 156 20.90 -1.44 3.89
N LYS A 157 20.18 -0.91 2.90
CA LYS A 157 19.05 0.00 3.16
C LYS A 157 17.78 -0.83 3.37
N LYS A 158 16.77 -0.20 3.99
CA LYS A 158 15.44 -0.83 4.10
C LYS A 158 14.73 -0.81 2.76
N LEU A 159 13.91 -1.82 2.52
CA LEU A 159 13.02 -1.90 1.36
C LEU A 159 12.09 -0.67 1.31
N GLN A 160 11.96 -0.06 0.12
CA GLN A 160 11.16 1.15 -0.08
C GLN A 160 9.67 0.82 -0.27
N MET A 161 8.95 0.64 0.84
CA MET A 161 7.53 0.25 0.81
C MET A 161 6.64 1.24 0.05
N VAL A 162 6.95 2.53 0.07
CA VAL A 162 6.18 3.56 -0.66
C VAL A 162 6.13 3.26 -2.16
N ALA A 163 7.28 2.97 -2.77
CA ALA A 163 7.37 2.65 -4.19
C ALA A 163 6.61 1.36 -4.54
N LEU A 164 6.70 0.33 -3.71
CA LEU A 164 5.96 -0.92 -3.90
C LEU A 164 4.45 -0.71 -3.87
N HIS A 165 3.97 0.10 -2.93
CA HIS A 165 2.56 0.47 -2.86
C HIS A 165 2.10 1.27 -4.08
N GLU A 166 2.95 2.11 -4.65
CA GLU A 166 2.62 2.86 -5.87
C GLU A 166 2.44 1.92 -7.06
N VAL A 167 3.37 0.98 -7.24
CA VAL A 167 3.30 -0.05 -8.30
C VAL A 167 1.98 -0.84 -8.20
N VAL A 168 1.63 -1.34 -7.00
CA VAL A 168 0.39 -2.11 -6.80
C VAL A 168 -0.86 -1.25 -7.07
N VAL A 169 -0.89 0.00 -6.59
CA VAL A 169 -2.02 0.91 -6.84
C VAL A 169 -2.21 1.14 -8.34
N ARG A 170 -1.11 1.24 -9.09
CA ARG A 170 -1.14 1.38 -10.55
C ARG A 170 -1.66 0.13 -11.25
N PHE A 171 -1.26 -1.08 -10.82
CA PHE A 171 -1.86 -2.33 -11.33
C PHE A 171 -3.37 -2.42 -11.06
N ILE A 172 -3.83 -2.05 -9.86
CA ILE A 172 -5.27 -2.04 -9.54
C ILE A 172 -6.03 -1.05 -10.44
N ALA A 173 -5.46 0.14 -10.65
CA ALA A 173 -6.03 1.12 -11.57
C ALA A 173 -6.07 0.58 -13.01
N ALA A 174 -5.02 -0.13 -13.42
CA ALA A 174 -4.89 -0.75 -14.73
C ALA A 174 -5.99 -1.79 -15.02
N PHE A 175 -6.41 -2.55 -14.01
CA PHE A 175 -7.47 -3.55 -14.16
C PHE A 175 -8.89 -2.97 -14.27
N LYS A 176 -9.10 -1.65 -14.12
CA LYS A 176 -10.43 -1.06 -14.23
C LYS A 176 -10.85 -0.98 -15.69
N GLY A 177 -11.72 -1.91 -16.11
CA GLY A 177 -12.29 -1.94 -17.46
C GLY A 177 -11.48 -2.71 -18.49
N GLU A 178 -10.37 -3.35 -18.10
CA GLU A 178 -9.57 -4.21 -18.98
C GLU A 178 -9.81 -5.69 -18.65
N ASN A 179 -10.11 -6.48 -19.69
CA ASN A 179 -10.37 -7.92 -19.56
C ASN A 179 -9.15 -8.76 -19.94
N ASN A 180 -8.11 -8.16 -20.54
CA ASN A 180 -6.92 -8.86 -20.97
C ASN A 180 -5.70 -8.52 -20.09
N VAL A 181 -5.43 -9.38 -19.10
CA VAL A 181 -4.29 -9.26 -18.18
C VAL A 181 -2.93 -9.30 -18.89
N LEU A 182 -2.84 -9.93 -20.07
CA LEU A 182 -1.57 -10.12 -20.79
C LEU A 182 -0.92 -8.79 -21.19
N LYS A 183 -1.71 -7.72 -21.35
CA LYS A 183 -1.21 -6.37 -21.67
C LYS A 183 -0.38 -5.74 -20.56
N PHE A 184 -0.53 -6.23 -19.33
CA PHE A 184 0.18 -5.72 -18.16
C PHE A 184 1.39 -6.57 -17.78
N LEU A 185 1.64 -7.66 -18.51
CA LEU A 185 2.81 -8.49 -18.30
C LEU A 185 4.03 -7.83 -18.92
N CYS A 186 5.12 -7.84 -18.17
CA CYS A 186 6.42 -7.35 -18.59
C CYS A 186 7.11 -8.46 -19.39
N PRO A 187 7.50 -8.21 -20.66
CA PRO A 187 8.26 -9.18 -21.43
C PRO A 187 9.64 -9.36 -20.79
N VAL A 188 10.07 -10.62 -20.64
CA VAL A 188 11.42 -10.93 -20.17
C VAL A 188 12.40 -10.56 -21.28
N LYS A 189 13.18 -9.49 -21.08
CA LYS A 189 14.19 -9.01 -22.05
C LYS A 189 15.60 -9.51 -21.74
N ASP A 190 15.96 -9.55 -20.46
CA ASP A 190 17.31 -9.96 -19.99
C ASP A 190 17.26 -10.86 -18.74
N TYR A 191 18.22 -11.77 -18.63
CA TYR A 191 18.33 -12.71 -17.51
C TYR A 191 18.63 -12.01 -16.16
N SER A 192 19.33 -10.88 -16.21
CA SER A 192 19.70 -10.08 -15.02
C SER A 192 18.51 -9.37 -14.38
N GLU A 193 17.43 -9.13 -15.13
CA GLU A 193 16.21 -8.46 -14.64
C GLU A 193 15.07 -9.43 -14.36
N TYR A 194 15.33 -10.73 -14.58
CA TYR A 194 14.34 -11.80 -14.47
C TYR A 194 13.63 -11.80 -13.12
N THR A 195 14.33 -11.56 -12.02
CA THR A 195 13.75 -11.58 -10.67
C THR A 195 12.70 -10.49 -10.46
N TYR A 196 12.92 -9.28 -10.98
CA TYR A 196 11.98 -8.16 -10.80
C TYR A 196 10.80 -8.24 -11.77
N ILE A 197 11.06 -8.63 -13.01
CA ILE A 197 10.04 -8.91 -14.02
C ILE A 197 9.13 -10.06 -13.54
N HIS A 198 9.72 -11.10 -12.98
CA HIS A 198 9.01 -12.22 -12.36
C HIS A 198 8.12 -11.73 -11.23
N ALA A 199 8.66 -10.99 -10.27
CA ALA A 199 7.86 -10.44 -9.16
C ALA A 199 6.67 -9.59 -9.66
N ALA A 200 6.91 -8.71 -10.63
CA ALA A 200 5.87 -7.88 -11.25
C ALA A 200 4.77 -8.73 -11.92
N ASN A 201 5.17 -9.69 -12.77
CA ASN A 201 4.24 -10.56 -13.49
C ASN A 201 3.43 -11.45 -12.54
N VAL A 202 4.07 -11.97 -11.50
CA VAL A 202 3.40 -12.74 -10.45
C VAL A 202 2.37 -11.89 -9.73
N ALA A 203 2.71 -10.64 -9.38
CA ALA A 203 1.75 -9.73 -8.76
C ALA A 203 0.56 -9.43 -9.68
N VAL A 204 0.81 -9.10 -10.94
CA VAL A 204 -0.24 -8.84 -11.94
C VAL A 204 -1.19 -10.02 -12.08
N LEU A 205 -0.66 -11.24 -12.29
CA LEU A 205 -1.45 -12.45 -12.43
C LEU A 205 -2.22 -12.80 -11.15
N SER A 206 -1.56 -12.71 -9.99
CA SER A 206 -2.19 -13.02 -8.68
C SER A 206 -3.34 -12.07 -8.38
N MET A 207 -3.14 -10.78 -8.62
CA MET A 207 -4.17 -9.77 -8.39
C MET A 207 -5.31 -9.90 -9.40
N PHE A 208 -5.02 -10.16 -10.69
CA PHE A 208 -6.07 -10.38 -11.67
C PHE A 208 -6.91 -11.62 -11.32
N GLN A 209 -6.27 -12.72 -10.92
CA GLN A 209 -6.95 -13.93 -10.46
C GLN A 209 -7.77 -13.68 -9.18
N ALA A 210 -7.25 -12.92 -8.23
CA ALA A 210 -8.00 -12.54 -7.03
C ALA A 210 -9.25 -11.72 -7.40
N LYS A 211 -9.11 -10.77 -8.33
CA LYS A 211 -10.21 -9.95 -8.82
C LYS A 211 -11.28 -10.77 -9.54
N THR A 212 -10.91 -11.77 -10.35
CA THR A 212 -11.90 -12.66 -10.99
C THR A 212 -12.64 -13.54 -9.99
N LEU A 213 -12.06 -13.79 -8.81
CA LEU A 213 -12.71 -14.44 -7.68
C LEU A 213 -13.57 -13.48 -6.82
N GLY A 214 -13.69 -12.20 -7.21
CA GLY A 214 -14.44 -11.18 -6.49
C GLY A 214 -13.71 -10.55 -5.31
N ILE A 215 -12.38 -10.69 -5.24
CA ILE A 215 -11.55 -10.01 -4.24
C ILE A 215 -11.18 -8.62 -4.75
N ASP A 216 -11.60 -7.59 -4.02
CA ASP A 216 -11.37 -6.18 -4.36
C ASP A 216 -10.72 -5.39 -3.19
N ASP A 217 -10.52 -4.09 -3.42
CA ASP A 217 -10.08 -3.10 -2.43
C ASP A 217 -8.77 -3.43 -1.70
N GLU A 218 -8.79 -3.40 -0.37
CA GLU A 218 -7.61 -3.54 0.49
C GLU A 218 -7.00 -4.93 0.41
N LEU A 219 -7.83 -5.97 0.30
CA LEU A 219 -7.35 -7.34 0.17
C LEU A 219 -6.67 -7.58 -1.17
N LEU A 220 -7.19 -7.00 -2.26
CA LEU A 220 -6.55 -7.07 -3.58
C LEU A 220 -5.18 -6.36 -3.57
N HIS A 221 -5.09 -5.23 -2.89
CA HIS A 221 -3.82 -4.52 -2.70
C HIS A 221 -2.83 -5.34 -1.88
N ASP A 222 -3.27 -5.96 -0.79
CA ASP A 222 -2.41 -6.78 0.07
C ASP A 222 -1.92 -8.06 -0.65
N ILE A 223 -2.77 -8.66 -1.49
CA ILE A 223 -2.36 -9.75 -2.40
C ILE A 223 -1.28 -9.26 -3.36
N GLY A 224 -1.43 -8.06 -3.93
CA GLY A 224 -0.42 -7.46 -4.80
C GLY A 224 0.93 -7.26 -4.11
N ILE A 225 0.94 -6.71 -2.89
CA ILE A 225 2.16 -6.53 -2.10
C ILE A 225 2.78 -7.88 -1.73
N ALA A 226 1.96 -8.85 -1.28
CA ALA A 226 2.45 -10.17 -0.93
C ALA A 226 3.05 -10.91 -2.14
N ALA A 227 2.40 -10.83 -3.30
CA ALA A 227 2.87 -11.42 -4.54
C ALA A 227 4.15 -10.75 -5.07
N LEU A 228 4.29 -9.42 -4.94
CA LEU A 228 5.55 -8.74 -5.27
C LEU A 228 6.71 -9.20 -4.38
N LEU A 229 6.42 -9.53 -3.12
CA LEU A 229 7.44 -9.82 -2.10
C LEU A 229 7.65 -11.31 -1.80
N HIS A 230 6.96 -12.21 -2.51
CA HIS A 230 7.05 -13.65 -2.25
C HIS A 230 8.51 -14.16 -2.30
N ASP A 231 9.29 -13.68 -3.27
CA ASP A 231 10.66 -14.12 -3.49
C ASP A 231 11.72 -13.18 -2.89
N THR A 232 11.36 -12.25 -2.00
CA THR A 232 12.32 -11.31 -1.37
C THR A 232 13.48 -12.04 -0.66
N GLY A 233 13.25 -13.28 -0.24
CA GLY A 233 14.29 -14.15 0.32
C GLY A 233 15.51 -14.37 -0.58
N LYS A 234 15.34 -14.30 -1.90
CA LYS A 234 16.43 -14.47 -2.87
C LYS A 234 17.49 -13.38 -2.74
N LEU A 235 17.14 -12.20 -2.19
CA LEU A 235 18.12 -11.14 -1.89
C LEU A 235 19.21 -11.56 -0.91
N PHE A 236 19.00 -12.65 -0.17
CA PHE A 236 19.94 -13.18 0.82
C PHE A 236 20.68 -14.44 0.36
N ILE A 237 20.49 -14.85 -0.91
CA ILE A 237 21.21 -15.97 -1.52
C ILE A 237 22.40 -15.43 -2.31
N SER A 238 23.52 -16.17 -2.34
CA SER A 238 24.69 -15.77 -3.11
C SER A 238 24.35 -15.50 -4.58
N LYS A 239 24.92 -14.42 -5.13
CA LYS A 239 24.75 -14.05 -6.54
C LYS A 239 25.30 -15.12 -7.49
N ASP A 240 26.39 -15.79 -7.10
CA ASP A 240 26.99 -16.87 -7.88
C ASP A 240 26.03 -18.07 -8.03
N ILE A 241 25.15 -18.28 -7.05
CA ILE A 241 24.10 -19.32 -7.07
C ILE A 241 22.89 -18.83 -7.87
N LEU A 242 22.45 -17.58 -7.68
CA LEU A 242 21.29 -17.02 -8.37
C LEU A 242 21.51 -16.88 -9.88
N ASP A 243 22.71 -16.44 -10.29
CA ASP A 243 23.05 -16.16 -11.68
C ASP A 243 23.69 -17.38 -12.39
N LYS A 244 23.77 -18.54 -11.71
CA LYS A 244 24.41 -19.74 -12.25
C LYS A 244 23.71 -20.21 -13.52
N LYS A 245 24.45 -20.18 -14.63
CA LYS A 245 24.00 -20.73 -15.93
C LYS A 245 24.20 -22.25 -15.95
N GLY A 246 23.41 -22.98 -15.18
CA GLY A 246 23.49 -24.44 -15.09
C GLY A 246 22.79 -25.00 -13.86
N LYS A 247 22.84 -26.33 -13.69
CA LYS A 247 22.28 -26.98 -12.50
C LYS A 247 23.05 -26.53 -11.25
N LEU A 248 22.30 -26.32 -10.18
CA LEU A 248 22.86 -26.17 -8.84
C LEU A 248 23.39 -27.53 -8.38
N ASP A 249 24.54 -27.53 -7.70
CA ASP A 249 24.98 -28.69 -6.93
C ASP A 249 24.17 -28.82 -5.63
N ASP A 250 24.36 -29.93 -4.90
CA ASP A 250 23.58 -30.21 -3.69
C ASP A 250 23.75 -29.13 -2.60
N ASN A 251 24.93 -28.51 -2.50
CA ASN A 251 25.20 -27.47 -1.51
C ASN A 251 24.52 -26.16 -1.90
N GLU A 252 24.68 -25.75 -3.16
CA GLU A 252 24.03 -24.56 -3.72
C GLU A 252 22.51 -24.68 -3.68
N PHE A 253 21.97 -25.88 -3.96
CA PHE A 253 20.54 -26.16 -3.85
C PHE A 253 20.04 -26.10 -2.41
N ASN A 254 20.83 -26.61 -1.46
CA ASN A 254 20.50 -26.50 -0.03
C ASN A 254 20.56 -25.05 0.47
N GLU A 255 21.48 -24.23 -0.03
CA GLU A 255 21.48 -22.79 0.23
C GLU A 255 20.22 -22.13 -0.34
N MET A 256 19.89 -22.42 -1.61
CA MET A 256 18.71 -21.89 -2.28
C MET A 256 17.41 -22.19 -1.53
N LYS A 257 17.27 -23.39 -0.92
CA LYS A 257 16.09 -23.76 -0.10
C LYS A 257 15.86 -22.84 1.11
N ASN A 258 16.85 -22.07 1.53
CA ASN A 258 16.69 -21.17 2.68
C ASN A 258 15.97 -19.87 2.34
N HIS A 259 15.87 -19.50 1.04
CA HIS A 259 15.27 -18.23 0.64
C HIS A 259 13.87 -17.98 1.26
N PRO A 260 12.93 -18.94 1.34
CA PRO A 260 11.59 -18.65 1.87
C PRO A 260 11.64 -18.25 3.34
N VAL A 261 12.45 -18.96 4.13
CA VAL A 261 12.62 -18.69 5.57
C VAL A 261 13.33 -17.35 5.78
N LEU A 262 14.36 -17.05 4.98
CA LEU A 262 15.09 -15.79 5.05
C LEU A 262 14.19 -14.60 4.70
N GLY A 263 13.40 -14.73 3.62
CA GLY A 263 12.44 -13.72 3.18
C GLY A 263 11.37 -13.47 4.24
N ALA A 264 10.70 -14.51 4.72
CA ALA A 264 9.68 -14.39 5.75
C ALA A 264 10.21 -13.73 7.04
N ARG A 265 11.42 -14.13 7.50
CA ARG A 265 12.05 -13.52 8.68
C ARG A 265 12.43 -12.06 8.48
N TYR A 266 12.85 -11.67 7.28
CA TYR A 266 13.15 -10.29 6.96
C TYR A 266 11.87 -9.44 6.95
N LEU A 267 10.85 -9.88 6.21
CA LEU A 267 9.57 -9.19 6.10
C LEU A 267 8.84 -9.08 7.44
N ALA A 268 8.86 -10.13 8.27
CA ALA A 268 8.21 -10.12 9.59
C ALA A 268 8.79 -9.10 10.58
N LYS A 269 9.97 -8.52 10.31
CA LYS A 269 10.59 -7.46 11.14
C LYS A 269 10.21 -6.05 10.67
N MET A 270 9.44 -5.91 9.59
CA MET A 270 9.05 -4.62 9.03
C MET A 270 7.72 -4.16 9.63
N ASP A 271 7.65 -2.89 10.06
CA ASP A 271 6.46 -2.33 10.72
C ASP A 271 5.32 -1.95 9.75
N ASP A 272 5.61 -1.82 8.45
CA ASP A 272 4.69 -1.29 7.42
C ASP A 272 4.42 -2.30 6.30
N ILE A 273 4.22 -3.57 6.67
CA ILE A 273 3.98 -4.66 5.71
C ILE A 273 2.70 -5.44 6.05
N THR A 274 1.96 -5.86 5.01
CA THR A 274 0.78 -6.72 5.19
C THR A 274 1.18 -8.07 5.77
N ARG A 275 0.30 -8.65 6.60
CA ARG A 275 0.49 -9.97 7.20
C ARG A 275 0.59 -11.08 6.15
N LEU A 276 0.03 -10.85 4.95
CA LEU A 276 0.12 -11.79 3.83
C LEU A 276 1.53 -11.90 3.26
N ALA A 277 2.37 -10.86 3.34
CA ALA A 277 3.66 -10.87 2.66
C ALA A 277 4.68 -11.83 3.32
N PRO A 278 4.86 -11.86 4.66
CA PRO A 278 5.69 -12.89 5.28
C PRO A 278 5.16 -14.32 5.06
N LEU A 279 3.85 -14.49 4.94
CA LEU A 279 3.24 -15.79 4.67
C LEU A 279 3.51 -16.26 3.23
N ALA A 280 3.28 -15.38 2.26
CA ALA A 280 3.58 -15.63 0.85
C ALA A 280 5.06 -15.91 0.64
N ALA A 281 5.95 -15.22 1.37
CA ALA A 281 7.38 -15.47 1.30
C ALA A 281 7.82 -16.77 1.98
N PHE A 282 7.11 -17.23 3.01
CA PHE A 282 7.42 -18.49 3.68
C PHE A 282 6.97 -19.70 2.86
N ASP A 283 5.93 -19.53 2.06
CA ASP A 283 5.30 -20.61 1.33
C ASP A 283 6.28 -21.21 0.29
N ARG A 284 6.43 -22.54 0.34
CA ARG A 284 7.37 -23.28 -0.52
C ARG A 284 6.75 -23.67 -1.86
N LEU A 285 5.52 -23.24 -2.11
CA LEU A 285 4.77 -23.53 -3.34
C LEU A 285 5.31 -22.79 -4.57
N TRP A 286 6.18 -21.79 -4.39
CA TRP A 286 6.77 -21.09 -5.53
C TRP A 286 7.88 -21.93 -6.17
N PRO A 287 7.74 -22.33 -7.45
CA PRO A 287 8.77 -23.13 -8.10
C PRO A 287 10.08 -22.34 -8.12
N LEU A 288 11.18 -23.01 -7.74
CA LEU A 288 12.51 -22.56 -8.13
C LEU A 288 12.48 -22.29 -9.64
N PRO A 289 13.20 -21.26 -10.15
CA PRO A 289 13.26 -21.00 -11.58
C PRO A 289 13.40 -22.33 -12.32
N ILE A 290 12.53 -22.59 -13.29
CA ILE A 290 12.44 -23.89 -13.98
C ILE A 290 13.81 -24.32 -14.57
N PHE A 291 14.73 -23.37 -14.75
CA PHE A 291 16.12 -23.57 -15.16
C PHE A 291 17.08 -24.05 -14.07
N LEU A 292 16.67 -24.12 -12.80
CA LEU A 292 17.47 -24.50 -11.63
C LEU A 292 17.01 -25.79 -10.94
N MET A 293 16.02 -26.49 -11.49
CA MET A 293 15.62 -27.82 -11.01
C MET A 293 16.42 -28.94 -11.72
N PRO A 294 16.74 -30.03 -11.02
CA PRO A 294 17.50 -31.16 -11.56
C PRO A 294 16.79 -31.91 -12.69
#